data_AF-A0A562DM57-F1
#
_entry.id   AF-A0A562DM57-F1
#
_cell.length_a   1.000
_cell.length_b   1.000
_cell.length_c   1.000
_cell.angle_alpha   90.00
_cell.angle_beta   90.00
_cell.angle_gamma   90.00
#
_symmetry.space_group_name_H-M   'P 1'
#
loop_
_entity.id
_entity.type
_entity.pdbx_description
1 polymer ?
#
loop_
_entity_poly.entity_id
_entity_poly.type
_entity_poly.pdbx_seq_one_letter_code
_entity_poly.pdbx_strand_id
1 'polypeptide(L)'
;MREFLGFFALLLVIGFVVSYWKVLLGILVITAVGAVAWFVLKYLLEQQREARARDAARAQELTHNAAAQHHSYLQGFDHGIYGNYPPVDLDKL
;
A
#
# COMPACT_ATOMS: atom_id res chain seq x y z
N MET A 1 -46.42 33.24 -3.73
CA MET A 1 -45.77 32.61 -4.91
C MET A 1 -44.69 31.59 -4.53
N ARG A 2 -43.74 31.88 -3.63
CA ARG A 2 -42.70 30.91 -3.20
C ARG A 2 -43.25 29.61 -2.62
N GLU A 3 -44.32 29.68 -1.83
CA GLU A 3 -44.95 28.49 -1.22
C GLU A 3 -45.62 27.58 -2.26
N PHE A 4 -46.31 28.17 -3.23
CA PHE A 4 -46.87 27.44 -4.38
C PHE A 4 -45.78 26.83 -5.26
N LEU A 5 -44.67 27.55 -5.48
CA LEU A 5 -43.51 27.02 -6.22
C LEU A 5 -42.87 25.83 -5.49
N GLY A 6 -42.73 25.93 -4.16
CA GLY A 6 -42.19 24.86 -3.32
C GLY A 6 -43.08 23.62 -3.32
N PHE A 7 -44.40 23.81 -3.25
CA PHE A 7 -45.37 22.72 -3.32
C PHE A 7 -45.34 22.00 -4.68
N PHE A 8 -45.28 22.75 -5.78
CA PHE A 8 -45.17 22.17 -7.12
C PHE A 8 -43.84 21.43 -7.34
N ALA A 9 -42.74 22.01 -6.86
CA ALA A 9 -41.43 21.37 -6.91
C ALA A 9 -41.43 20.05 -6.10
N LEU A 10 -42.06 20.03 -4.93
CA LEU A 10 -42.18 18.84 -4.10
C LEU A 10 -42.96 17.73 -4.83
N LEU A 11 -44.11 18.05 -5.44
CA LEU A 11 -44.89 17.08 -6.22
C LEU A 11 -44.13 16.52 -7.41
N LEU A 12 -43.35 17.35 -8.09
CA LEU A 12 -42.52 16.94 -9.23
C LEU A 12 -41.38 16.01 -8.78
N VAL A 13 -40.72 16.33 -7.65
CA VAL A 13 -39.71 15.46 -7.04
C VAL A 13 -40.33 14.13 -6.60
N ILE A 14 -41.50 14.14 -5.97
CA ILE A 14 -42.19 12.91 -5.57
C ILE A 14 -42.55 12.07 -6.81
N GLY A 15 -43.13 12.67 -7.85
CA GLY A 15 -43.44 11.98 -9.11
C GLY A 15 -42.20 11.39 -9.78
N PHE A 16 -41.08 12.13 -9.76
CA PHE A 16 -39.81 11.69 -10.29
C PHE A 16 -39.22 10.52 -9.47
N VAL A 17 -39.25 10.61 -8.14
CA VAL A 17 -38.80 9.53 -7.25
C VAL A 17 -39.64 8.28 -7.44
N VAL A 18 -40.97 8.39 -7.51
CA VAL A 18 -41.85 7.24 -7.76
C VAL A 18 -41.60 6.62 -9.14
N SER A 19 -41.35 7.44 -10.17
CA SER A 19 -41.08 6.94 -11.53
C SER A 19 -39.69 6.30 -11.66
N TYR A 20 -38.69 6.83 -10.96
CA TYR A 20 -37.27 6.46 -11.13
C TYR A 20 -36.63 5.85 -9.88
N TRP A 21 -37.41 5.37 -8.92
CA TRP A 21 -36.91 4.78 -7.67
C TRP A 21 -35.90 3.65 -7.89
N LYS A 22 -36.07 2.87 -8.97
CA LYS A 22 -35.12 1.82 -9.38
C LYS A 22 -33.78 2.38 -9.84
N VAL A 23 -33.77 3.52 -10.54
CA VAL A 23 -32.55 4.20 -10.99
C VAL A 23 -31.82 4.80 -9.78
N LEU A 24 -32.56 5.43 -8.86
CA LEU A 24 -32.00 5.93 -7.60
C LEU A 24 -31.39 4.81 -6.76
N LEU A 25 -32.07 3.67 -6.64
CA LEU A 25 -31.51 2.46 -6.02
C LEU A 25 -30.26 1.96 -6.74
N GLY A 26 -30.25 1.95 -8.07
CA GLY A 26 -29.08 1.56 -8.86
C GLY A 26 -27.87 2.45 -8.56
N ILE A 27 -28.06 3.77 -8.54
CA ILE A 27 -27.01 4.74 -8.20
C ILE A 27 -26.55 4.54 -6.75
N LEU A 28 -27.48 4.31 -5.82
CA LEU A 28 -27.16 4.05 -4.42
C LEU A 28 -26.29 2.79 -4.28
N VAL A 29 -26.63 1.71 -4.98
CA VAL A 29 -25.85 0.46 -4.94
C VAL A 29 -24.47 0.67 -5.55
N ILE A 30 -24.36 1.33 -6.71
CA ILE A 30 -23.07 1.60 -7.36
C ILE A 30 -22.17 2.45 -6.45
N THR A 31 -22.71 3.49 -5.83
CA THR A 31 -21.95 4.35 -4.93
C THR A 31 -21.53 3.60 -3.65
N ALA A 32 -22.41 2.78 -3.09
CA ALA A 32 -22.07 1.92 -1.94
C ALA A 32 -20.96 0.92 -2.28
N VAL A 33 -21.07 0.21 -3.41
CA VAL A 33 -20.05 -0.74 -3.87
C VAL A 33 -18.73 -0.03 -4.16
N GLY A 34 -18.77 1.12 -4.83
CA GLY A 34 -17.58 1.93 -5.11
C GLY A 34 -16.89 2.42 -3.84
N ALA A 35 -17.66 2.86 -2.83
CA ALA A 35 -17.11 3.27 -1.54
C ALA A 35 -16.43 2.11 -0.81
N VAL A 36 -17.06 0.93 -0.79
CA VAL A 36 -16.47 -0.27 -0.18
C VAL A 36 -15.19 -0.67 -0.91
N ALA A 37 -15.21 -0.71 -2.25
CA ALA A 37 -14.04 -1.04 -3.07
C ALA A 37 -12.88 -0.06 -2.81
N TRP A 38 -13.18 1.24 -2.69
CA TRP A 38 -12.20 2.27 -2.36
C TRP A 38 -11.58 2.06 -0.97
N PHE A 39 -12.39 1.75 0.04
CA PHE A 39 -11.91 1.46 1.39
C PHE A 39 -10.99 0.24 1.42
N VAL A 40 -11.37 -0.84 0.74
CA VAL A 40 -10.56 -2.06 0.64
C VAL A 40 -9.24 -1.78 -0.07
N LEU A 41 -9.27 -1.05 -1.20
CA LEU A 41 -8.07 -0.70 -1.94
C LEU A 41 -7.10 0.14 -1.09
N LYS A 42 -7.64 1.14 -0.37
CA LYS A 42 -6.84 1.97 0.54
C LYS A 42 -6.17 1.10 1.62
N TYR A 43 -6.94 0.22 2.26
CA TYR A 43 -6.42 -0.68 3.30
C TYR A 43 -5.29 -1.58 2.79
N LEU A 44 -5.45 -2.17 1.60
CA LEU A 44 -4.42 -3.01 0.98
C LEU A 44 -3.15 -2.22 0.63
N LEU A 45 -3.30 -0.99 0.13
CA LEU A 45 -2.18 -0.10 -0.16
C LEU A 45 -1.40 0.26 1.11
N GLU A 46 -2.10 0.50 2.21
CA GLU A 46 -1.50 0.81 3.51
C GLU A 46 -0.69 -0.38 4.03
N GLN A 47 -1.26 -1.60 4.00
CA GLN A 47 -0.52 -2.83 4.35
C GLN A 47 0.73 -3.06 3.48
N GLN A 48 0.63 -2.84 2.18
CA GLN A 48 1.81 -2.99 1.30
C GLN A 48 2.89 -1.97 1.60
N ARG A 49 2.52 -0.73 1.96
CA ARG A 49 3.50 0.29 2.35
C ARG A 49 4.25 -0.12 3.62
N GLU A 50 3.55 -0.65 4.61
CA GLU A 50 4.18 -1.16 5.83
C GLU A 50 5.10 -2.36 5.57
N ALA A 51 4.70 -3.27 4.68
CA ALA A 51 5.54 -4.40 4.29
C ALA A 51 6.82 -3.92 3.58
N ARG A 52 6.67 -3.04 2.58
CA ARG A 52 7.82 -2.47 1.87
C ARG A 52 8.73 -1.65 2.77
N ALA A 53 8.20 -0.93 3.76
CA ALA A 53 9.01 -0.19 4.71
C ALA A 53 9.90 -1.11 5.55
N ARG A 54 9.37 -2.27 5.99
CA ARG A 54 10.14 -3.29 6.71
C ARG A 54 11.21 -3.94 5.83
N ASP A 55 10.86 -4.25 4.58
CA ASP A 55 11.81 -4.84 3.63
C ASP A 55 12.92 -3.84 3.25
N ALA A 56 12.58 -2.55 3.10
CA ALA A 56 13.55 -1.50 2.82
C ALA A 56 14.55 -1.33 3.97
N ALA A 57 14.08 -1.39 5.23
CA ALA A 57 14.95 -1.33 6.41
C ALA A 57 15.93 -2.52 6.45
N ARG A 58 15.45 -3.74 6.17
CA ARG A 58 16.33 -4.93 6.09
C ARG A 58 17.34 -4.82 4.95
N ALA A 59 16.92 -4.33 3.79
CA ALA A 59 17.82 -4.14 2.65
C ALA A 59 18.92 -3.12 2.98
N GLN A 60 18.59 -2.05 3.70
CA GLN A 60 19.57 -1.07 4.17
C GLN A 60 20.62 -1.69 5.10
N GLU A 61 20.20 -2.50 6.07
CA GLU A 61 21.12 -3.24 6.96
C GLU A 61 22.05 -4.17 6.16
N LEU A 62 21.51 -4.94 5.20
CA LEU A 62 22.34 -5.79 4.33
C LEU A 62 23.35 -4.97 3.53
N THR A 63 22.94 -3.85 2.94
CA THR A 63 23.87 -2.99 2.18
C THR A 63 24.95 -2.36 3.06
N HIS A 64 24.62 -1.98 4.29
CA HIS A 64 25.59 -1.44 5.23
C HIS A 64 26.63 -2.50 5.62
N ASN A 65 26.20 -3.72 5.93
CA ASN A 65 27.09 -4.83 6.24
C ASN A 65 27.96 -5.24 5.04
N ALA A 66 27.37 -5.29 3.84
CA ALA A 66 28.11 -5.58 2.61
C ALA A 66 29.16 -4.50 2.32
N ALA A 67 28.85 -3.22 2.54
CA ALA A 67 29.81 -2.13 2.38
C ALA A 67 30.96 -2.22 3.41
N ALA A 68 30.66 -2.58 4.66
CA ALA A 68 31.67 -2.79 5.69
C ALA A 68 32.63 -3.95 5.32
N GLN A 69 32.09 -5.09 4.88
CA GLN A 69 32.88 -6.24 4.44
C GLN A 69 33.71 -5.93 3.19
N HIS A 70 33.13 -5.20 2.23
CA HIS A 70 33.86 -4.74 1.05
C HIS A 70 35.01 -3.80 1.40
N HIS A 71 34.83 -2.91 2.38
CA HIS A 71 35.90 -2.04 2.83
C HIS A 71 37.03 -2.82 3.52
N SER A 72 36.71 -3.85 4.32
CA SER A 72 37.70 -4.74 4.91
C SER A 72 38.50 -5.51 3.88
N TYR A 73 37.85 -5.96 2.79
CA TYR A 73 38.52 -6.60 1.66
C TYR A 73 39.53 -5.65 0.98
N LEU A 74 39.14 -4.40 0.70
CA LEU A 74 40.01 -3.41 0.08
C LEU A 74 41.23 -3.03 0.95
N GLN A 75 41.16 -3.22 2.27
CA GLN A 75 42.27 -3.02 3.20
C GLN A 75 43.22 -4.23 3.27
N GLY A 76 42.96 -5.31 2.52
CA GLY A 76 43.79 -6.51 2.48
C GLY A 76 43.54 -7.50 3.61
N PHE A 77 42.44 -7.35 4.36
CA PHE A 77 42.04 -8.34 5.35
C PHE A 77 41.24 -9.46 4.69
N ASP A 78 41.72 -10.71 4.80
CA ASP A 78 41.07 -11.92 4.25
C ASP A 78 39.64 -12.16 4.79
N HIS A 79 39.29 -11.52 5.91
CA HIS A 79 37.93 -11.50 6.45
C HIS A 79 36.91 -10.90 5.47
N GLY A 80 37.33 -10.07 4.52
CA GLY A 80 36.44 -9.51 3.49
C GLY A 80 35.99 -10.53 2.43
N ILE A 81 36.73 -11.63 2.22
CA ILE A 81 36.34 -12.74 1.31
C ILE A 81 35.64 -13.86 2.07
N TYR A 82 36.19 -14.24 3.23
CA TYR A 82 35.79 -15.45 3.94
C TYR A 82 34.86 -15.18 5.14
N GLY A 83 34.65 -13.92 5.51
CA GLY A 83 33.87 -13.56 6.71
C GLY A 83 34.41 -14.25 7.96
N ASN A 84 33.51 -14.72 8.82
CA ASN A 84 33.87 -15.41 10.08
C ASN A 84 34.44 -16.83 9.88
N TYR A 85 34.59 -17.32 8.65
CA TYR A 85 35.08 -18.68 8.35
C TYR A 85 36.39 -18.62 7.57
N PRO A 86 37.53 -18.29 8.22
CA PRO A 86 38.80 -18.23 7.54
C PRO A 86 39.18 -19.60 6.93
N PRO A 87 39.92 -19.62 5.81
CA PRO A 87 40.38 -20.86 5.20
C PRO A 87 41.29 -21.63 6.16
N VAL A 88 41.16 -22.96 6.17
CA VAL A 88 42.01 -23.84 6.97
C VAL A 88 43.45 -23.73 6.47
N ASP A 89 44.37 -23.47 7.40
CA ASP A 89 45.80 -23.39 7.15
C ASP A 89 46.35 -24.79 6.86
N LEU A 90 46.54 -25.09 5.57
CA LEU A 90 47.00 -26.39 5.07
C LEU A 90 48.48 -26.66 5.39
N ASP A 91 49.25 -25.64 5.77
CA ASP A 91 50.67 -25.77 6.12
C ASP A 91 50.87 -26.23 7.59
N LYS A 92 49.79 -26.33 8.37
CA LYS A 92 49.79 -26.82 9.76
C LYS A 92 49.20 -28.21 9.94
N LEU A 93 48.90 -28.91 8.85
CA LEU A 93 48.44 -30.31 8.78
C LEU A 93 49.63 -31.26 8.55
#